data_AF-A0ABC9SQR3-F1
#
_entry.id   AF-A0ABC9SQR3-F1
#
_cell.length_a   1.000
_cell.length_b   1.000
_cell.length_c   1.000
_cell.angle_alpha   90.00
_cell.angle_beta   90.00
_cell.angle_gamma   90.00
#
_symmetry.space_group_name_H-M   'P 1'
#
loop_
_entity.id
_entity.type
_entity.pdbx_description
1 polymer ?
#
loop_
_entity_poly.entity_id
_entity_poly.type
_entity_poly.pdbx_seq_one_letter_code
_entity_poly.pdbx_strand_id
1 'polypeptide(L)'
;MSKIYIAVHKETKQLLEGARGQAAYKRRESIGRSMGQSGHKKGTYDIIEVDAAKLIEKAFNTQEFKIEVIHSTNWNDEAFVEMNMPKGCEDISIGSLSEYPEDASLGRDLSFVYSIPTMMKRAYEAGVRGDVFVETHRDEEEDEE
;
A
#
# COMPACT_ATOMS: atom_id res chain seq x y z
N MET A 1 -15.53 -12.72 12.65
CA MET A 1 -15.37 -11.72 11.57
C MET A 1 -16.74 -11.32 11.06
N SER A 2 -17.04 -10.02 11.00
CA SER A 2 -18.31 -9.52 10.49
C SER A 2 -18.17 -9.32 8.97
N LYS A 3 -18.77 -10.22 8.20
CA LYS A 3 -18.73 -10.18 6.73
C LYS A 3 -19.98 -9.44 6.23
N ILE A 4 -19.79 -8.63 5.20
CA ILE A 4 -20.89 -8.03 4.44
C ILE A 4 -20.76 -8.43 2.97
N TYR A 5 -21.90 -8.45 2.30
CA TYR A 5 -22.03 -8.76 0.90
C TYR A 5 -22.58 -7.55 0.17
N ILE A 6 -21.90 -7.16 -0.90
CA ILE A 6 -22.31 -6.06 -1.78
C ILE A 6 -22.43 -6.57 -3.21
N ALA A 7 -23.31 -5.95 -3.99
CA ALA A 7 -23.47 -6.25 -5.41
C ALA A 7 -22.77 -5.17 -6.23
N VAL A 8 -21.98 -5.57 -7.22
CA VAL A 8 -21.36 -4.65 -8.17
C VAL A 8 -21.72 -5.03 -9.60
N HIS A 9 -21.94 -4.04 -10.45
CA HIS A 9 -22.17 -4.29 -11.86
C HIS A 9 -20.92 -4.88 -12.52
N LYS A 10 -21.08 -5.93 -13.33
CA LYS A 10 -19.93 -6.67 -13.89
C LYS A 10 -19.03 -5.81 -14.78
N GLU A 11 -19.63 -4.97 -15.62
CA GLU A 11 -18.89 -4.18 -16.60
C GLU A 11 -18.36 -2.88 -15.98
N THR A 12 -19.26 -2.03 -15.45
CA THR A 12 -18.90 -0.71 -14.90
C THR A 12 -18.25 -0.75 -13.52
N LYS A 13 -18.28 -1.89 -12.82
CA LYS A 13 -17.79 -2.06 -11.44
C LYS A 13 -18.45 -1.13 -10.40
N GLN A 14 -19.58 -0.51 -10.74
CA GLN A 14 -20.32 0.36 -9.82
C GLN A 14 -21.10 -0.46 -8.79
N LEU A 15 -21.22 0.09 -7.58
CA LEU A 15 -22.07 -0.45 -6.53
C LEU A 15 -23.54 -0.42 -6.96
N LEU A 16 -24.26 -1.53 -6.71
CA LEU A 16 -25.68 -1.64 -6.99
C LEU A 16 -26.49 -1.62 -5.70
N GLU A 17 -27.64 -0.96 -5.76
CA GLU A 17 -28.59 -0.91 -4.66
C GLU A 17 -29.74 -1.90 -4.88
N GLY A 18 -30.08 -2.63 -3.83
CA GLY A 18 -31.23 -3.53 -3.84
C GLY A 18 -32.49 -2.84 -3.39
N ALA A 19 -33.49 -3.64 -3.01
CA ALA A 19 -34.79 -3.14 -2.61
C ALA A 19 -34.63 -2.09 -1.50
N ARG A 20 -35.39 -1.00 -1.59
CA ARG A 20 -35.37 0.12 -0.64
C ARG A 20 -34.00 0.82 -0.52
N GLY A 21 -33.16 0.79 -1.57
CA GLY A 21 -31.84 1.44 -1.57
C GLY A 21 -30.77 0.69 -0.77
N GLN A 22 -31.01 -0.57 -0.41
CA GLN A 22 -30.06 -1.33 0.42
C GLN A 22 -28.84 -1.78 -0.40
N ALA A 23 -27.66 -1.28 -0.06
CA ALA A 23 -26.41 -1.62 -0.76
C ALA A 23 -25.59 -2.76 -0.11
N ALA A 24 -25.79 -3.03 1.19
CA ALA A 24 -25.01 -4.02 1.94
C ALA A 24 -25.88 -5.02 2.71
N TYR A 25 -25.44 -6.29 2.74
CA TYR A 25 -26.20 -7.41 3.30
C TYR A 25 -25.33 -8.24 4.23
N LYS A 26 -25.90 -8.70 5.35
CA LYS A 26 -25.20 -9.62 6.29
C LYS A 26 -25.22 -11.08 5.84
N ARG A 27 -26.06 -11.43 4.87
CA ARG A 27 -26.25 -12.80 4.36
C ARG A 27 -26.24 -12.79 2.84
N ARG A 28 -25.52 -13.73 2.24
CA ARG A 28 -25.37 -13.83 0.78
C ARG A 28 -26.69 -14.17 0.09
N GLU A 29 -27.58 -14.91 0.73
CA GLU A 29 -28.86 -15.35 0.14
C GLU A 29 -29.88 -14.20 0.05
N SER A 30 -29.72 -13.17 0.89
CA SER A 30 -30.61 -12.01 0.91
C SER A 30 -30.39 -11.10 -0.29
N ILE A 31 -29.17 -11.00 -0.80
CA ILE A 31 -28.83 -10.05 -1.85
C ILE A 31 -29.54 -10.39 -3.17
N GLY A 32 -29.58 -11.68 -3.55
CA GLY A 32 -30.16 -12.08 -4.83
C GLY A 32 -31.65 -11.75 -4.94
N ARG A 33 -32.41 -11.94 -3.86
CA ARG A 33 -33.82 -11.54 -3.78
C ARG A 33 -33.97 -10.02 -3.86
N SER A 34 -33.15 -9.28 -3.12
CA SER A 34 -33.19 -7.83 -3.09
C SER A 34 -32.83 -7.19 -4.44
N MET A 35 -31.81 -7.72 -5.12
CA MET A 35 -31.40 -7.31 -6.46
C MET A 35 -32.52 -7.55 -7.49
N GLY A 36 -33.17 -8.72 -7.45
CA GLY A 36 -34.29 -9.03 -8.34
C GLY A 36 -35.47 -8.08 -8.15
N GLN A 37 -35.78 -7.70 -6.91
CA GLN A 37 -36.83 -6.72 -6.60
C GLN A 37 -36.51 -5.32 -7.13
N SER A 38 -35.23 -4.95 -7.20
CA SER A 38 -34.77 -3.68 -7.82
C SER A 38 -34.57 -3.75 -9.33
N GLY A 39 -34.92 -4.88 -9.98
CA GLY A 39 -34.80 -5.04 -11.43
C GLY A 39 -33.42 -5.42 -11.94
N HIS A 40 -32.46 -5.70 -11.05
CA HIS A 40 -31.14 -6.21 -11.44
C HIS A 40 -31.21 -7.71 -11.76
N LYS A 41 -30.92 -8.06 -13.03
CA LYS A 41 -30.98 -9.44 -13.51
C LYS A 41 -29.79 -10.25 -13.00
N LYS A 42 -30.02 -11.51 -12.63
CA LYS A 42 -28.93 -12.43 -12.28
C LYS A 42 -27.97 -12.55 -13.47
N GLY A 43 -26.67 -12.46 -13.21
CA GLY A 43 -25.63 -12.53 -14.22
C GLY A 43 -25.09 -11.18 -14.68
N THR A 44 -25.80 -10.06 -14.43
CA THR A 44 -25.31 -8.70 -14.74
C THR A 44 -24.48 -8.09 -13.62
N TYR A 45 -24.43 -8.74 -12.46
CA TYR A 45 -23.69 -8.30 -11.28
C TYR A 45 -22.90 -9.45 -10.66
N ASP A 46 -21.85 -9.09 -9.93
CA ASP A 46 -21.11 -9.97 -9.04
C ASP A 46 -21.41 -9.64 -7.58
N ILE A 47 -21.33 -10.63 -6.71
CA ILE A 47 -21.46 -10.46 -5.27
C ILE A 47 -20.06 -10.52 -4.67
N ILE A 48 -19.61 -9.42 -4.11
CA ILE A 48 -18.32 -9.31 -3.43
C ILE A 48 -18.55 -9.52 -1.93
N GLU A 49 -17.73 -10.38 -1.35
CA GLU A 49 -17.64 -10.53 0.10
C GLU A 49 -16.58 -9.56 0.62
N VAL A 50 -16.95 -8.74 1.61
CA VAL A 50 -16.08 -7.75 2.22
C VAL A 50 -16.02 -8.01 3.73
N ASP A 51 -14.81 -7.95 4.29
CA ASP A 51 -14.63 -7.92 5.74
C ASP A 51 -14.98 -6.52 6.27
N ALA A 52 -16.16 -6.39 6.87
CA ALA A 52 -16.62 -5.10 7.37
C ALA A 52 -15.79 -4.60 8.54
N ALA A 53 -15.16 -5.47 9.34
CA ALA A 53 -14.32 -5.00 10.44
C ALA A 53 -13.09 -4.27 9.89
N LYS A 54 -12.42 -4.84 8.89
CA LYS A 54 -11.28 -4.20 8.21
C LYS A 54 -11.68 -2.92 7.47
N LEU A 55 -12.85 -2.91 6.83
CA LEU A 55 -13.35 -1.71 6.15
C LEU A 55 -13.60 -0.56 7.14
N ILE A 56 -14.25 -0.87 8.27
CA ILE A 56 -14.55 0.09 9.33
C ILE A 56 -13.26 0.60 9.97
N GLU A 57 -12.33 -0.29 10.30
CA GLU A 57 -11.03 0.07 10.83
C GLU A 57 -10.29 1.02 9.88
N LYS A 58 -10.23 0.70 8.59
CA LYS A 58 -9.63 1.58 7.57
C LYS A 58 -10.34 2.93 7.47
N ALA A 59 -11.67 2.96 7.55
CA ALA A 59 -12.46 4.20 7.43
C ALA A 59 -12.29 5.12 8.65
N PHE A 60 -12.07 4.56 9.83
CA PHE A 60 -11.83 5.33 11.06
C PHE A 60 -10.35 5.52 11.38
N ASN A 61 -9.44 4.89 10.63
CA ASN A 61 -8.01 5.07 10.84
C ASN A 61 -7.61 6.49 10.43
N THR A 62 -7.39 7.33 11.43
CA THR A 62 -6.86 8.69 11.27
C THR A 62 -5.35 8.76 11.51
N GLN A 63 -4.69 7.64 11.76
CA GLN A 63 -3.25 7.62 11.97
C GLN A 63 -2.53 7.87 10.65
N GLU A 64 -1.64 8.85 10.66
CA GLU A 64 -0.80 9.17 9.51
C GLU A 64 0.48 8.34 9.56
N PHE A 65 0.79 7.66 8.45
CA PHE A 65 2.15 7.18 8.22
C PHE A 65 2.98 8.38 7.71
N LYS A 66 3.55 9.14 8.65
CA LYS A 66 4.37 10.31 8.36
C LYS A 66 5.84 9.94 8.41
N ILE A 67 6.57 10.27 7.35
CA ILE A 67 8.03 10.32 7.34
C ILE A 67 8.46 11.78 7.27
N GLU A 68 9.58 12.11 7.91
CA GLU A 68 10.22 13.42 7.78
C GLU A 68 11.57 13.23 7.13
N VAL A 69 11.78 13.85 5.97
CA VAL A 69 13.03 13.77 5.22
C VAL A 69 13.81 15.06 5.44
N ILE A 70 14.99 14.94 6.03
CA ILE A 70 15.88 16.05 6.35
C ILE A 70 17.07 15.96 5.40
N HIS A 71 17.27 17.00 4.60
CA HIS A 71 18.47 17.17 3.79
C HIS A 71 19.38 18.17 4.49
N SER A 72 20.62 17.78 4.76
CA SER A 72 21.61 18.61 5.42
C SER A 72 22.99 18.43 4.79
N THR A 73 23.95 19.19 5.30
CA THR A 73 25.37 18.98 5.02
C THR A 73 26.10 18.68 6.32
N ASN A 74 27.09 17.81 6.26
CA ASN A 74 27.97 17.55 7.40
C ASN A 74 28.99 18.68 7.58
N TRP A 75 29.89 18.53 8.55
CA TRP A 75 30.95 19.50 8.86
C TRP A 75 32.00 19.67 7.74
N ASN A 76 31.99 18.81 6.72
CA ASN A 76 32.82 18.86 5.52
C ASN A 76 32.07 19.38 4.28
N ASP A 77 30.90 20.00 4.45
CA ASP A 77 30.02 20.45 3.36
C ASP A 77 29.50 19.31 2.45
N GLU A 78 29.53 18.07 2.94
CA GLU A 78 29.07 16.92 2.16
C GLU A 78 27.61 16.62 2.43
N ALA A 79 26.90 16.15 1.40
CA ALA A 79 25.48 15.88 1.48
C ALA A 79 25.15 14.77 2.49
N PHE A 80 24.08 15.00 3.24
CA PHE A 80 23.57 14.09 4.26
C PHE A 80 22.04 14.05 4.20
N VAL A 81 21.46 12.86 4.38
CA VAL A 81 20.01 12.64 4.37
C VAL A 81 19.60 11.81 5.57
N GLU A 82 18.63 12.32 6.34
CA GLU A 82 17.96 11.58 7.41
C GLU A 82 16.48 11.42 7.08
N MET A 83 15.93 10.26 7.42
CA MET A 83 14.50 9.99 7.35
C MET A 83 14.03 9.51 8.72
N ASN A 84 13.32 10.39 9.42
CA ASN A 84 12.65 10.02 10.68
C ASN A 84 11.42 9.20 10.33
N MET A 85 11.41 7.95 10.77
CA MET A 85 10.39 6.97 10.45
C MET A 85 9.32 6.93 11.54
N PRO A 86 8.08 6.51 11.22
CA PRO A 86 7.05 6.36 12.22
C PRO A 86 7.40 5.26 13.22
N LYS A 87 6.83 5.36 14.43
CA LYS A 87 7.10 4.44 15.54
C LYS A 87 6.96 2.97 15.12
N GLY A 88 8.01 2.19 15.35
CA GLY A 88 8.07 0.76 14.99
C GLY A 88 8.85 0.48 13.71
N CYS A 89 9.32 1.52 13.02
CA CYS A 89 10.32 1.45 11.95
C CYS A 89 11.63 2.08 12.45
N GLU A 90 12.77 1.57 11.99
CA GLU A 90 14.08 2.18 12.25
C GLU A 90 14.26 3.42 11.37
N ASP A 91 14.86 4.47 11.92
CA ASP A 91 15.22 5.67 11.17
C ASP A 91 16.31 5.35 10.14
N ILE A 92 16.27 6.05 9.01
CA ILE A 92 17.26 5.87 7.93
C ILE A 92 18.19 7.08 7.96
N SER A 93 19.50 6.84 8.11
CA SER A 93 20.52 7.88 8.07
C SER A 93 21.57 7.52 7.02
N ILE A 94 21.82 8.44 6.09
CA ILE A 94 22.73 8.22 4.96
C ILE A 94 23.62 9.45 4.80
N GLY A 95 24.92 9.23 4.95
CA GLY A 95 25.95 10.26 4.84
C GLY A 95 26.98 10.02 3.74
N SER A 96 27.86 11.01 3.59
CA SER A 96 29.03 10.90 2.73
C SER A 96 29.98 9.79 3.22
N LEU A 97 30.55 9.07 2.24
CA LEU A 97 31.50 7.99 2.46
C LEU A 97 32.88 8.47 2.97
N SER A 98 33.10 9.79 3.12
CA SER A 98 34.35 10.33 3.68
C SER A 98 34.62 9.88 5.12
N GLU A 99 33.60 9.39 5.83
CA GLU A 99 33.73 8.78 7.15
C GLU A 99 34.44 7.41 7.12
N TYR A 100 34.50 6.75 5.94
CA TYR A 100 35.23 5.50 5.70
C TYR A 100 36.12 5.62 4.45
N PRO A 101 37.45 5.85 4.60
CA PRO A 101 38.34 6.13 3.47
C PRO A 101 38.39 5.04 2.39
N GLU A 102 37.99 3.79 2.69
CA GLU A 102 37.83 2.73 1.69
C GLU A 102 36.65 2.97 0.73
N ASP A 103 35.58 3.61 1.19
CA ASP A 103 34.35 3.84 0.44
C ASP A 103 34.42 5.05 -0.51
N ALA A 104 35.37 5.96 -0.30
CA ALA A 104 35.65 7.09 -1.19
C ALA A 104 36.01 6.63 -2.63
N SER A 105 36.42 5.36 -2.79
CA SER A 105 36.70 4.75 -4.10
C SER A 105 35.46 4.29 -4.87
N LEU A 106 34.28 4.23 -4.24
CA LEU A 106 33.08 3.63 -4.82
C LEU A 106 32.18 4.59 -5.59
N GLY A 107 32.47 5.90 -5.61
CA GLY A 107 31.83 6.87 -6.51
C GLY A 107 30.29 6.82 -6.53
N ARG A 108 29.66 6.41 -5.42
CA ARG A 108 28.21 6.19 -5.36
C ARG A 108 27.51 7.53 -5.25
N ASP A 109 26.77 7.86 -6.30
CA ASP A 109 25.80 8.94 -6.30
C ASP A 109 24.66 8.60 -5.33
N LEU A 110 24.44 9.44 -4.31
CA LEU A 110 23.33 9.31 -3.36
C LEU A 110 21.96 9.57 -4.01
N SER A 111 21.90 9.72 -5.35
CA SER A 111 20.66 9.95 -6.10
C SER A 111 19.54 8.95 -5.80
N PHE A 112 19.88 7.68 -5.55
CA PHE A 112 18.88 6.65 -5.21
C PHE A 112 18.17 6.94 -3.87
N VAL A 113 18.84 7.59 -2.91
CA VAL A 113 18.31 7.89 -1.58
C VAL A 113 17.11 8.83 -1.67
N TYR A 114 17.21 9.83 -2.56
CA TYR A 114 16.12 10.76 -2.83
C TYR A 114 14.89 10.08 -3.46
N SER A 115 15.04 8.86 -4.00
CA SER A 115 13.92 8.09 -4.54
C SER A 115 13.13 7.31 -3.48
N ILE A 116 13.68 7.09 -2.29
CA ILE A 116 13.06 6.28 -1.22
C ILE A 116 11.64 6.76 -0.86
N PRO A 117 11.37 8.06 -0.63
CA PRO A 117 10.01 8.53 -0.33
C PRO A 117 9.02 8.22 -1.47
N THR A 118 9.49 8.30 -2.72
CA THR A 118 8.69 7.97 -3.90
C THR A 118 8.39 6.48 -3.96
N MET A 119 9.37 5.62 -3.67
CA MET A 119 9.19 4.17 -3.59
C MET A 119 8.17 3.80 -2.51
N MET A 120 8.28 4.38 -1.32
CA MET A 120 7.33 4.16 -0.21
C MET A 120 5.90 4.57 -0.60
N LYS A 121 5.73 5.72 -1.25
CA LYS A 121 4.42 6.17 -1.74
C LYS A 121 3.84 5.18 -2.76
N ARG A 122 4.65 4.70 -3.71
CA ARG A 122 4.22 3.71 -4.71
C ARG A 122 3.84 2.38 -4.05
N ALA A 123 4.58 1.92 -3.05
CA ALA A 123 4.26 0.73 -2.29
C ALA A 123 2.92 0.88 -1.55
N TYR A 124 2.66 2.04 -0.94
CA TYR A 124 1.36 2.35 -0.33
C TYR A 124 0.21 2.29 -1.35
N GLU A 125 0.36 2.92 -2.51
CA GLU A 125 -0.65 2.90 -3.58
C GLU A 125 -0.92 1.48 -4.10
N ALA A 126 0.12 0.64 -4.21
CA ALA A 126 -0.01 -0.78 -4.54
C ALA A 126 -0.81 -1.55 -3.48
N GLY A 127 -0.52 -1.30 -2.19
CA GLY A 127 -1.29 -1.86 -1.08
C GLY A 127 -2.76 -1.43 -1.08
N VAL A 128 -3.06 -0.17 -1.45
CA VAL A 128 -4.44 0.32 -1.59
C VAL A 128 -5.19 -0.39 -2.72
N ARG A 129 -4.52 -0.70 -3.84
CA ARG A 129 -5.09 -1.49 -4.94
C ARG A 129 -5.29 -2.97 -4.58
N GLY A 130 -4.51 -3.48 -3.63
CA GLY A 130 -4.52 -4.88 -3.24
C GLY A 130 -3.53 -5.74 -4.04
N ASP A 131 -2.45 -5.14 -4.55
CA ASP A 131 -1.39 -5.86 -5.24
C ASP A 131 -0.71 -6.84 -4.26
N VAL A 132 -0.33 -8.02 -4.74
CA VAL A 132 0.34 -9.03 -3.91
C VAL A 132 1.80 -8.62 -3.70
N PHE A 133 2.23 -8.54 -2.45
CA PHE A 133 3.64 -8.36 -2.13
C PHE A 133 4.40 -9.68 -2.34
N VAL A 134 5.40 -9.66 -3.23
CA VAL A 134 6.26 -10.81 -3.53
C VAL A 134 7.70 -10.34 -3.40
N GLU A 135 8.45 -11.00 -2.54
CA GLU A 135 9.89 -10.79 -2.36
C GLU A 135 10.63 -12.05 -2.85
N THR A 136 11.70 -11.84 -3.61
CA THR A 136 12.55 -12.93 -4.10
C THR A 136 13.98 -12.65 -3.71
N HIS A 137 14.59 -13.56 -2.96
CA HIS A 137 16.01 -13.55 -2.67
C HIS A 137 16.72 -14.41 -3.71
N ARG A 138 17.79 -13.90 -4.29
CA ARG A 138 18.72 -14.66 -5.13
C ARG A 138 20.11 -14.40 -4.58
N ASP A 139 20.80 -15.47 -4.20
CA ASP A 139 22.21 -15.41 -3.88
C ASP A 139 22.98 -15.47 -5.21
N GLU A 140 23.92 -14.56 -5.42
CA GLU A 140 24.87 -14.67 -6.53
C GLU A 140 25.82 -15.82 -6.21
N GLU A 141 25.81 -16.89 -7.00
CA GLU A 141 26.86 -17.90 -6.95
C GLU A 141 28.16 -17.21 -7.40
N GLU A 142 29.15 -17.13 -6.52
CA GLU A 142 30.51 -16.72 -6.88
C GLU A 142 31.02 -17.71 -7.93
N ASP A 143 31.25 -17.23 -9.15
CA ASP A 143 31.93 -18.00 -10.20
C ASP A 143 33.34 -18.34 -9.68
N GLU A 144 33.55 -19.61 -9.27
CA GLU A 144 34.89 -20.18 -9.04
C GLU A 144 35.63 -20.25 -10.39
N GLU A 145 36.42 -19.21 -10.72
CA GLU A 145 37.51 -19.29 -11.72
C GLU A 145 38.86 -19.66 -11.09
#